data_AF-T0TE45-F1
#
_entry.id   AF-T0TE45-F1
#
_cell.length_a   1.000
_cell.length_b   1.000
_cell.length_c   1.000
_cell.angle_alpha   90.00
_cell.angle_beta   90.00
_cell.angle_gamma   90.00
#
_symmetry.space_group_name_H-M   'P 1'
#
loop_
_entity.id
_entity.type
_entity.pdbx_description
1 polymer ?
#
loop_
_entity_poly.entity_id
_entity_poly.type
_entity_poly.pdbx_seq_one_letter_code
_entity_poly.pdbx_strand_id
1 'polypeptide(L)' 'MPVAGMHSTEKDLKVNPNLILTCGARQVEGFNGYQGTGVRILGTGRLVNEGAEFDEMKTKFPFLRSVLELTVTEAKQLL' A
#
# COMPACT_ATOMS: atom_id res chain seq x y z
N MET A 1 -3.88 3.52 0.83
CA MET A 1 -3.83 3.03 2.24
C MET A 1 -4.03 4.20 3.20
N PRO A 2 -4.78 4.07 4.30
CA PRO A 2 -4.96 5.17 5.25
C PRO A 2 -3.66 5.42 6.03
N VAL A 3 -3.25 6.68 6.15
CA VAL A 3 -2.03 7.08 6.86
C VAL A 3 -2.40 7.97 8.04
N ALA A 4 -2.01 7.55 9.24
CA ALA A 4 -2.10 8.35 10.47
C ALA A 4 -0.72 8.88 10.90
N GLY A 5 0.27 8.00 11.09
CA GLY A 5 1.56 8.35 11.71
C GLY A 5 2.82 8.08 10.88
N MET A 6 2.71 7.76 9.58
CA MET A 6 3.87 7.38 8.74
C MET A 6 4.77 8.58 8.36
N HIS A 7 5.25 9.34 9.33
CA HIS A 7 6.02 10.58 9.11
C HIS A 7 7.42 10.34 8.56
N SER A 8 8.09 9.24 8.94
CA SER A 8 9.38 8.84 8.36
C SER A 8 9.19 8.47 6.89
N THR A 9 8.26 7.56 6.60
CA THR A 9 7.90 7.16 5.23
C THR A 9 7.51 8.36 4.36
N GLU A 10 6.78 9.34 4.91
CA GLU A 10 6.47 10.57 4.19
C GLU A 10 7.74 11.35 3.79
N LYS A 11 8.71 11.48 4.71
CA LYS A 11 9.98 12.17 4.42
C LYS A 11 10.77 11.40 3.37
N ASP A 12 10.82 10.09 3.48
CA ASP A 12 11.53 9.22 2.53
C ASP A 12 10.92 9.31 1.13
N LEU A 13 9.58 9.30 1.03
CA LEU A 13 8.84 9.43 -0.23
C LEU A 13 9.08 10.75 -0.97
N LYS A 14 9.40 11.83 -0.24
CA LYS A 14 9.77 13.12 -0.86
C LYS A 14 11.14 13.07 -1.53
N VAL A 15 12.02 12.17 -1.09
CA VAL A 15 13.38 12.00 -1.65
C VAL A 15 13.40 10.90 -2.70
N ASN A 16 12.71 9.78 -2.45
CA ASN A 16 12.62 8.65 -3.33
C ASN A 16 11.18 8.10 -3.32
N PRO A 17 10.41 8.28 -4.40
CA PRO A 17 9.03 7.83 -4.44
C PRO A 17 8.91 6.31 -4.62
N ASN A 18 10.00 5.60 -4.92
CA ASN A 18 9.94 4.16 -5.18
C ASN A 18 9.64 3.37 -3.91
N LEU A 19 8.70 2.44 -4.00
CA LEU A 19 8.23 1.61 -2.90
C LEU A 19 8.23 0.13 -3.27
N ILE A 20 8.40 -0.69 -2.24
CA ILE A 20 8.17 -2.13 -2.27
C ILE A 20 7.08 -2.42 -1.24
N LEU A 21 5.95 -2.95 -1.68
CA LEU A 21 4.87 -3.40 -0.82
C LEU A 21 4.77 -4.92 -0.91
N THR A 22 4.81 -5.60 0.23
CA THR A 22 4.55 -7.04 0.31
C THR A 22 3.32 -7.30 1.15
N CYS A 23 2.38 -8.07 0.61
CA CYS A 23 1.21 -8.55 1.34
C CYS A 23 1.10 -10.06 1.18
N GLY A 24 0.52 -10.74 2.17
CA GLY A 24 0.31 -12.17 2.13
C GLY A 24 -0.89 -12.59 2.93
N ALA A 25 -1.49 -13.71 2.55
CA ALA A 25 -2.67 -14.27 3.17
C ALA A 25 -2.52 -15.78 3.27
N ARG A 26 -2.63 -16.31 4.48
CA ARG A 26 -2.58 -17.77 4.73
C ARG A 26 -3.81 -18.48 4.18
N GLN A 27 -4.92 -17.77 4.00
CA GLN A 27 -6.21 -18.30 3.55
C GLN A 27 -6.28 -18.45 2.03
N VAL A 28 -5.31 -17.88 1.29
CA VAL A 28 -5.25 -17.95 -0.16
C VAL A 28 -4.24 -19.01 -0.56
N GLU A 29 -4.62 -19.92 -1.45
CA GLU A 29 -3.73 -20.96 -1.98
C GLU A 29 -2.61 -20.32 -2.84
N GLY A 30 -1.38 -20.79 -2.64
CA GLY A 30 -0.20 -20.39 -3.38
C GLY A 30 0.15 -21.37 -4.50
N PHE A 31 1.42 -21.37 -4.90
CA PHE A 31 1.90 -22.28 -5.94
C PHE A 31 1.79 -23.75 -5.48
N ASN A 32 1.56 -24.63 -6.45
CA ASN A 32 1.58 -26.09 -6.25
C ASN A 32 0.59 -26.61 -5.18
N GLY A 33 -0.52 -25.91 -4.94
CA GLY A 33 -1.54 -26.33 -3.98
C GLY A 33 -1.15 -26.11 -2.52
N TYR A 34 -0.06 -25.39 -2.24
CA TYR A 34 0.32 -25.06 -0.88
C TYR A 34 -0.55 -23.94 -0.32
N GLN A 35 -1.06 -24.14 0.90
CA GLN A 35 -1.90 -23.15 1.54
C GLN A 35 -1.07 -21.94 2.02
N GLY A 36 -1.46 -20.75 1.55
CA GLY A 36 -0.83 -19.48 1.89
C GLY A 36 0.04 -18.94 0.76
N THR A 37 -0.18 -17.68 0.39
CA THR A 37 0.63 -16.98 -0.61
C THR A 37 0.93 -15.54 -0.21
N GLY A 38 1.86 -14.91 -0.93
CA GLY A 38 2.13 -13.49 -0.85
C GLY A 38 2.49 -12.90 -2.20
N VAL A 39 2.29 -11.59 -2.33
CA VAL A 39 2.59 -10.80 -3.51
C VAL A 39 3.57 -9.70 -3.13
N ARG A 40 4.59 -9.49 -3.96
CA ARG A 40 5.42 -8.29 -3.95
C ARG A 40 4.95 -7.35 -5.03
N ILE A 41 4.72 -6.11 -4.66
CA ILE A 41 4.31 -5.02 -5.52
C ILE A 41 5.44 -3.99 -5.53
N LEU A 42 5.90 -3.62 -6.72
CA LEU A 42 6.83 -2.51 -6.94
C LEU A 42 6.04 -1.36 -7.55
N GLY A 43 6.41 -0.14 -7.21
CA GLY A 43 5.76 1.05 -7.74
C GLY A 43 6.28 2.34 -7.15
N THR A 44 5.57 3.42 -7.44
CA THR A 44 5.82 4.73 -6.82
C THR A 44 4.68 5.11 -5.89
N GLY A 45 4.99 5.82 -4.80
CA GLY A 45 4.02 6.26 -3.81
C GLY A 45 3.94 7.77 -3.66
N ARG A 46 2.74 8.26 -3.35
CA ARG A 46 2.53 9.64 -2.90
C ARG A 46 1.46 9.70 -1.81
N LEU A 47 1.54 10.69 -0.94
CA LEU A 47 0.49 10.97 0.04
C LEU A 47 -0.48 12.02 -0.53
N VAL A 48 -1.77 11.70 -0.50
CA VAL A 48 -2.86 12.62 -0.87
C VAL A 48 -3.70 12.93 0.36
N ASN A 49 -4.09 14.19 0.54
CA ASN A 49 -4.84 14.67 1.70
C ASN A 49 -6.13 15.42 1.31
N GLU A 50 -6.49 15.37 0.03
CA GLU A 50 -7.66 15.96 -0.57
C GLU A 50 -8.08 15.11 -1.79
N GLY A 51 -9.30 15.33 -2.28
CA GLY A 51 -9.85 14.59 -3.41
C GLY A 51 -10.79 13.46 -3.00
N ALA A 52 -11.49 12.89 -3.99
CA ALA A 52 -12.56 11.92 -3.76
C ALA A 52 -12.09 10.67 -3.00
N GLU A 53 -10.90 10.17 -3.34
CA GLU A 53 -10.30 9.00 -2.70
C GLU A 53 -9.96 9.27 -1.22
N PHE A 54 -9.53 10.49 -0.90
CA PHE A 54 -9.28 10.91 0.48
C PHE A 54 -10.59 11.02 1.26
N ASP A 55 -11.61 11.66 0.70
CA ASP A 55 -12.91 11.87 1.35
C ASP A 55 -13.62 10.54 1.65
N GLU A 56 -13.60 9.60 0.69
CA GLU A 56 -14.14 8.25 0.89
C GLU A 56 -13.39 7.52 2.02
N MET A 57 -12.05 7.58 2.01
CA MET A 57 -11.25 6.94 3.04
C MET A 57 -11.45 7.59 4.41
N LYS A 58 -11.61 8.91 4.48
CA LYS A 58 -11.84 9.66 5.73
C LYS A 58 -13.16 9.28 6.38
N THR A 59 -14.17 8.98 5.57
CA THR A 59 -15.45 8.43 6.04
C THR A 59 -15.27 7.08 6.74
N LYS A 60 -14.42 6.20 6.19
CA LYS A 60 -14.14 4.85 6.75
C LYS A 60 -13.14 4.88 7.89
N PHE A 61 -12.16 5.78 7.84
CA PHE A 61 -11.08 5.92 8.82
C PHE A 61 -10.94 7.38 9.27
N PRO A 62 -11.82 7.88 10.17
CA PRO A 62 -11.84 9.30 10.57
C PRO A 62 -10.53 9.81 11.18
N PHE A 63 -9.67 8.92 11.67
CA PHE A 63 -8.36 9.25 12.23
C PHE A 63 -7.26 9.49 11.18
N LEU A 64 -7.49 9.19 9.89
CA LEU A 64 -6.45 9.33 8.86
C LEU A 64 -6.14 10.80 8.59
N ARG A 65 -4.87 11.13 8.33
CA ARG A 65 -4.42 12.47 7.92
C ARG A 65 -4.15 12.59 6.41
N SER A 66 -3.89 11.46 5.77
CA SER A 66 -3.61 11.35 4.34
C SER A 66 -3.84 9.91 3.89
N VAL A 67 -3.92 9.70 2.59
CA VAL A 67 -3.97 8.39 1.95
C VAL A 67 -2.66 8.20 1.18
N LEU A 68 -1.99 7.07 1.41
CA LEU A 68 -0.91 6.62 0.55
C LEU A 68 -1.50 6.02 -0.72
N GLU A 69 -1.34 6.74 -1.83
CA GLU A 69 -1.62 6.29 -3.18
C GLU A 69 -0.38 5.60 -3.74
N LEU A 70 -0.57 4.47 -4.43
CA LEU A 70 0.50 3.68 -5.04
C LEU A 70 0.21 3.51 -6.53
N THR A 71 1.15 3.91 -7.38
CA THR A 71 1.15 3.57 -8.81
C THR A 71 1.99 2.31 -9.02
N VAL A 72 1.34 1.20 -9.33
CA VAL A 72 1.98 -0.12 -9.47
C VAL A 72 2.71 -0.24 -10.81
N THR A 73 3.97 -0.66 -10.77
CA THR A 73 4.77 -0.99 -11.96
C THR A 73 4.95 -2.50 -12.14
N GLU A 74 5.02 -3.26 -11.05
CA GLU A 74 5.12 -4.72 -11.07
C GLU A 74 4.32 -5.30 -9.91
N ALA A 75 3.62 -6.40 -10.13
CA ALA A 75 3.07 -7.25 -9.08
C ALA A 75 3.44 -8.71 -9.34
N LYS A 76 4.11 -9.36 -8.38
CA LYS A 76 4.62 -10.72 -8.50
C LYS A 76 4.23 -11.56 -7.30
N GLN A 77 3.52 -12.66 -7.53
CA GLN A 77 3.29 -13.69 -6.52
C GLN A 77 4.61 -14.39 -6.19
N LEU A 78 4.88 -14.55 -4.89
CA LEU A 78 6.14 -15.06 -4.37
C LEU A 78 6.04 -16.52 -3.90
N LEU A 79 4.84 -17.00 -3.56
CA LEU A 79 4.60 -18.25 -2.85
C LEU A 79 3.40 -19.00 -3.41
#